data_AF-D3LA60-F1
#
_entry.id   AF-D3LA60-F1
#
_cell.length_a   1.000
_cell.length_b   1.000
_cell.length_c   1.000
_cell.angle_alpha   90.00
_cell.angle_beta   90.00
_cell.angle_gamma   90.00
#
_symmetry.space_group_name_H-M   'P 1'
#
loop_
_entity.id
_entity.type
_entity.pdbx_description
1 polymer ?
#
loop_
_entity_poly.entity_id
_entity_poly.type
_entity_poly.pdbx_seq_one_letter_code
_entity_poly.pdbx_strand_id
1 'polypeptide(L)'
;MTSSGQIKSVGVFMGAEFGNEKMFSNKATELGKYLAENNYRLVYGGGKDGLMGIVAMSVMENGGRVLGITPSNLAETSIDADQITELVQTPDMNTRKQLMIDQSDAFIALPGGFGTLEEIAQTISWAKIDLHEKPLALFNINGFYDTLWQWIEEAVSKDFVPPFDMKYVYRGRSIDDIFEYFDNFEFPSEFQNPANFV
;
A
#
# COMPACT_ATOMS: atom_id res chain seq x y z
N MET A 1 -7.45 14.03 -20.56
CA MET A 1 -7.45 14.67 -19.23
C MET A 1 -8.40 13.88 -18.34
N THR A 2 -7.99 12.70 -17.91
CA THR A 2 -8.67 11.98 -16.83
C THR A 2 -8.17 12.61 -15.54
N SER A 3 -9.04 13.36 -14.85
CA SER A 3 -8.68 13.94 -13.56
C SER A 3 -8.29 12.80 -12.61
N SER A 4 -7.14 12.90 -11.96
CA SER A 4 -6.85 12.12 -10.76
C SER A 4 -8.06 12.25 -9.82
N GLY A 5 -8.79 11.16 -9.65
CA GLY A 5 -9.90 11.14 -8.72
C GLY A 5 -9.37 11.52 -7.35
N GLN A 6 -10.07 12.39 -6.62
CA GLN A 6 -9.69 12.75 -5.27
C GLN A 6 -9.51 11.47 -4.44
N ILE A 7 -8.31 11.28 -3.87
CA ILE A 7 -7.99 10.13 -3.03
C ILE A 7 -8.90 10.14 -1.80
N LYS A 8 -9.57 9.03 -1.54
CA LYS A 8 -10.48 8.83 -0.40
C LYS A 8 -10.17 7.57 0.38
N SER A 9 -9.59 6.57 -0.26
CA SER A 9 -9.18 5.31 0.36
C SER A 9 -7.71 5.03 0.09
N VAL A 10 -6.96 4.66 1.12
CA VAL A 10 -5.54 4.31 1.02
C VAL A 10 -5.36 2.84 1.39
N GLY A 11 -4.88 2.06 0.43
CA GLY A 11 -4.45 0.69 0.64
C GLY A 11 -3.10 0.68 1.34
N VAL A 12 -2.97 -0.05 2.44
CA VAL A 12 -1.70 -0.14 3.16
C VAL A 12 -1.22 -1.58 3.25
N PHE A 13 -0.08 -1.85 2.61
CA PHE A 13 0.65 -3.11 2.71
C PHE A 13 1.67 -2.99 3.84
N MET A 14 1.71 -3.96 4.75
CA MET A 14 2.60 -3.88 5.92
C MET A 14 2.85 -5.24 6.54
N GLY A 15 3.86 -5.34 7.42
CA GLY A 15 4.16 -6.57 8.13
C GLY A 15 3.10 -6.97 9.16
N ALA A 16 2.84 -8.28 9.25
CA ALA A 16 2.14 -8.90 10.38
C ALA A 16 3.01 -8.96 11.65
N GLU A 17 4.30 -8.61 11.53
CA GLU A 17 5.26 -8.48 12.63
C GLU A 17 5.49 -7.01 12.97
N PHE A 18 5.97 -6.73 14.18
CA PHE A 18 6.29 -5.37 14.63
C PHE A 18 7.63 -4.82 14.10
N GLY A 19 8.52 -5.72 13.67
CA GLY A 19 9.94 -5.41 13.49
C GLY A 19 10.70 -5.35 14.82
N ASN A 20 11.98 -4.98 14.76
CA ASN A 20 12.90 -4.96 15.90
C ASN A 20 13.15 -3.54 16.46
N GLU A 21 12.64 -2.50 15.81
CA GLU A 21 12.83 -1.10 16.20
C GLU A 21 11.49 -0.40 16.42
N LYS A 22 11.35 0.31 17.55
CA LYS A 22 10.12 1.03 17.91
C LYS A 22 9.66 2.04 16.85
N MET A 23 10.58 2.54 16.03
CA MET A 23 10.25 3.52 15.01
C MET A 23 9.28 2.99 13.96
N PHE A 24 9.27 1.69 13.68
CA PHE A 24 8.28 1.09 12.76
C PHE A 24 6.87 1.21 13.32
N SER A 25 6.68 0.82 14.58
CA SER A 25 5.42 0.98 15.29
C SER A 25 5.02 2.45 15.41
N ASN A 26 5.94 3.34 15.77
CA ASN A 26 5.65 4.78 15.89
C ASN A 26 5.17 5.38 14.57
N LYS A 27 5.82 5.03 13.45
CA LYS A 27 5.44 5.51 12.11
C LYS A 27 4.15 4.87 11.60
N ALA A 28 3.86 3.63 11.96
CA ALA A 28 2.56 3.01 11.73
C ALA A 28 1.43 3.74 12.47
N THR A 29 1.62 4.09 13.75
CA THR A 29 0.68 4.92 14.52
C THR A 29 0.52 6.31 13.90
N GLU A 30 1.62 6.96 13.53
CA GLU A 30 1.58 8.29 12.91
C GLU A 30 0.79 8.28 11.60
N LEU A 31 0.99 7.24 10.77
CA LEU A 31 0.22 7.04 9.55
C LEU A 31 -1.27 6.83 9.83
N GLY A 32 -1.61 5.94 10.78
CA GLY A 32 -3.02 5.68 11.10
C GLY A 32 -3.76 6.92 11.58
N LYS A 33 -3.13 7.70 12.46
CA LYS A 33 -3.64 9.00 12.89
C LYS A 33 -3.84 9.96 11.72
N TYR A 34 -2.82 10.11 10.86
CA TYR A 34 -2.89 11.00 9.71
C TYR A 34 -4.05 10.64 8.77
N LEU A 35 -4.25 9.35 8.48
CA LEU A 35 -5.34 8.89 7.63
C LEU A 35 -6.70 9.29 8.21
N ALA A 36 -6.89 9.09 9.52
CA ALA A 36 -8.13 9.45 10.20
C ALA A 36 -8.39 10.97 10.19
N GLU A 37 -7.39 11.78 10.56
CA GLU A 37 -7.52 13.25 10.64
C GLU A 37 -7.82 13.88 9.27
N ASN A 38 -7.35 13.26 8.18
CA ASN A 38 -7.59 13.72 6.81
C ASN A 38 -8.77 13.01 6.10
N ASN A 39 -9.58 12.23 6.83
CA ASN A 39 -10.74 11.50 6.31
C ASN A 39 -10.43 10.49 5.21
N TYR A 40 -9.23 9.91 5.20
CA TYR A 40 -8.89 8.77 4.34
C TYR A 40 -9.35 7.46 4.99
N ARG A 41 -10.09 6.63 4.24
CA ARG A 41 -10.41 5.26 4.66
C ARG A 41 -9.16 4.38 4.51
N LEU A 42 -8.81 3.64 5.56
CA LEU A 42 -7.78 2.60 5.48
C LEU A 42 -8.36 1.36 4.80
N VAL A 43 -7.63 0.79 3.84
CA VAL A 43 -7.88 -0.54 3.27
C VAL A 43 -6.66 -1.41 3.54
N TYR A 44 -6.82 -2.58 4.18
CA TYR A 44 -5.68 -3.42 4.55
C TYR A 44 -6.04 -4.92 4.62
N GLY A 45 -5.05 -5.75 4.98
CA GLY A 45 -5.16 -7.22 5.00
C GLY A 45 -5.99 -7.84 6.13
N GLY A 46 -6.58 -7.06 7.04
CA GLY A 46 -7.46 -7.59 8.09
C GLY A 46 -6.75 -8.24 9.28
N GLY A 47 -5.41 -8.24 9.35
CA GLY A 47 -4.66 -8.79 10.48
C GLY A 47 -4.78 -7.93 11.76
N LYS A 48 -4.74 -8.58 12.94
CA LYS A 48 -4.80 -7.89 14.24
C LYS A 48 -3.45 -7.62 14.90
N ASP A 49 -2.40 -8.29 14.44
CA ASP A 49 -1.06 -8.24 15.04
C ASP A 49 -0.10 -7.35 14.24
N GLY A 50 1.09 -7.10 14.80
CA GLY A 50 2.18 -6.38 14.13
C GLY A 50 1.82 -4.95 13.73
N LEU A 51 2.40 -4.49 12.62
CA LEU A 51 2.09 -3.17 12.08
C LEU A 51 0.64 -3.09 11.58
N MET A 52 0.09 -4.20 11.06
CA MET A 52 -1.31 -4.29 10.63
C MET A 52 -2.28 -3.86 11.73
N GLY A 53 -2.15 -4.45 12.92
CA GLY A 53 -2.96 -4.07 14.08
C GLY A 53 -2.75 -2.61 14.50
N ILE A 54 -1.50 -2.15 14.51
CA ILE A 54 -1.18 -0.77 14.94
C ILE A 54 -1.83 0.27 14.05
N VAL A 55 -1.73 0.15 12.72
CA VAL A 55 -2.33 1.13 11.80
C VAL A 55 -3.84 1.10 11.93
N ALA A 56 -4.45 -0.10 11.91
CA ALA A 56 -5.90 -0.24 12.01
C ALA A 56 -6.44 0.37 13.31
N MET A 57 -5.84 0.03 14.46
CA MET A 57 -6.23 0.60 15.76
C MET A 57 -6.05 2.12 15.79
N SER A 58 -4.90 2.62 15.31
CA SER A 58 -4.64 4.05 15.32
C SER A 58 -5.64 4.84 14.46
N VAL A 59 -6.05 4.31 13.30
CA VAL A 59 -7.12 4.92 12.49
C VAL A 59 -8.43 4.98 13.29
N MET A 60 -8.84 3.87 13.90
CA MET A 60 -10.11 3.79 14.63
C MET A 60 -10.13 4.65 15.89
N GLU A 61 -9.06 4.67 16.66
CA GLU A 61 -8.90 5.51 17.87
C GLU A 61 -8.98 7.01 17.55
N ASN A 62 -8.63 7.41 16.33
CA ASN A 62 -8.74 8.79 15.85
C ASN A 62 -10.03 9.04 15.03
N GLY A 63 -11.01 8.13 15.10
CA GLY A 63 -12.33 8.30 14.48
C GLY A 63 -12.39 8.06 12.97
N GLY A 64 -11.33 7.49 12.39
CA GLY A 64 -11.28 7.10 10.98
C GLY A 64 -12.03 5.81 10.68
N ARG A 65 -12.06 5.43 9.40
CA ARG A 65 -12.73 4.21 8.91
C ARG A 65 -11.72 3.19 8.41
N VAL A 66 -11.93 1.92 8.75
CA VAL A 66 -11.05 0.82 8.34
C VAL A 66 -11.83 -0.28 7.62
N LEU A 67 -11.37 -0.66 6.44
CA LEU A 67 -11.81 -1.85 5.72
C LEU A 67 -10.70 -2.92 5.77
N GLY A 68 -10.95 -4.00 6.50
CA GLY A 68 -10.13 -5.20 6.49
C GLY A 68 -10.61 -6.18 5.42
N ILE A 69 -9.69 -6.73 4.63
CA ILE A 69 -9.99 -7.76 3.63
C ILE A 69 -9.10 -8.97 3.90
N THR A 70 -9.70 -10.05 4.40
CA THR A 70 -9.00 -11.27 4.82
C THR A 70 -9.55 -12.48 4.06
N PRO A 71 -8.72 -13.45 3.65
CA PRO A 71 -9.25 -14.68 3.07
C PRO A 71 -9.81 -15.57 4.17
N SER A 72 -10.83 -16.38 3.87
CA SER A 72 -11.52 -17.21 4.87
C SER A 72 -10.60 -18.19 5.62
N ASN A 73 -9.49 -18.61 5.00
CA ASN A 73 -8.51 -19.51 5.63
C ASN A 73 -7.56 -18.81 6.61
N LEU A 74 -7.62 -17.48 6.75
CA LEU A 74 -6.84 -16.71 7.73
C LEU A 74 -7.74 -16.00 8.77
N ALA A 75 -8.98 -16.44 8.92
CA ALA A 75 -9.94 -15.82 9.84
C ALA A 75 -9.48 -15.83 11.32
N GLU A 76 -8.69 -16.81 11.74
CA GLU A 76 -8.21 -16.89 13.14
C GLU A 76 -7.16 -15.82 13.48
N THR A 77 -6.39 -15.38 12.47
CA THR A 77 -5.36 -14.34 12.61
C THR A 77 -5.87 -12.95 12.23
N SER A 78 -7.12 -12.83 11.76
CA SER A 78 -7.76 -11.55 11.52
C SER A 78 -8.28 -10.90 12.79
N ILE A 79 -8.49 -9.57 12.70
CA ILE A 79 -9.25 -8.81 13.67
C ILE A 79 -10.71 -9.27 13.68
N ASP A 80 -11.33 -9.26 14.87
CA ASP A 80 -12.73 -9.64 14.99
C ASP A 80 -13.63 -8.59 14.33
N ALA A 81 -14.72 -9.03 13.69
CA ALA A 81 -15.62 -8.16 12.94
C ALA A 81 -16.31 -7.10 13.82
N ASP A 82 -16.40 -7.32 15.14
CA ASP A 82 -16.93 -6.37 16.12
C ASP A 82 -15.90 -5.33 16.59
N GLN A 83 -14.62 -5.51 16.24
CA GLN A 83 -13.50 -4.64 16.61
C GLN A 83 -13.02 -3.76 15.45
N ILE A 84 -13.64 -3.85 14.27
CA ILE A 84 -13.25 -3.11 13.06
C ILE A 84 -14.47 -2.45 12.39
N THR A 85 -14.26 -1.36 11.64
CA THR A 85 -15.36 -0.66 10.95
C THR A 85 -16.04 -1.54 9.90
N GLU A 86 -15.24 -2.24 9.10
CA GLU A 86 -15.73 -3.19 8.08
C GLU A 86 -14.71 -4.32 7.90
N LEU A 87 -15.19 -5.56 7.86
CA LEU A 87 -14.37 -6.74 7.57
C LEU A 87 -15.05 -7.55 6.46
N VAL A 88 -14.32 -7.76 5.37
CA VAL A 88 -14.75 -8.59 4.24
C VAL A 88 -13.92 -9.86 4.19
N GLN A 89 -14.60 -11.00 4.15
CA GLN A 89 -13.96 -12.30 3.92
C GLN A 89 -14.00 -12.65 2.44
N THR A 90 -12.87 -13.10 1.89
CA THR A 90 -12.75 -13.55 0.50
C THR A 90 -12.50 -15.06 0.41
N PRO A 91 -12.92 -15.73 -0.68
CA PRO A 91 -12.72 -17.18 -0.83
C PRO A 91 -11.24 -17.56 -0.95
N ASP A 92 -10.40 -16.67 -1.50
CA ASP A 92 -8.98 -16.90 -1.72
C ASP A 92 -8.16 -15.61 -1.72
N MET A 93 -6.84 -15.77 -1.84
CA MET A 93 -5.86 -14.68 -1.85
C MET A 93 -5.91 -13.82 -3.11
N ASN A 94 -6.31 -14.37 -4.26
CA ASN A 94 -6.38 -13.58 -5.49
C ASN A 94 -7.55 -12.59 -5.41
N THR A 95 -8.70 -13.07 -4.95
CA THR A 95 -9.89 -12.26 -4.71
C THR A 95 -9.63 -11.20 -3.64
N ARG A 96 -8.88 -11.54 -2.57
CA ARG A 96 -8.43 -10.57 -1.56
C ARG A 96 -7.69 -9.41 -2.21
N LYS A 97 -6.64 -9.70 -2.97
CA LYS A 97 -5.76 -8.67 -3.53
C LYS A 97 -6.45 -7.83 -4.59
N GLN A 98 -7.28 -8.44 -5.43
CA GLN A 98 -8.14 -7.70 -6.36
C GLN A 98 -9.05 -6.72 -5.62
N LEU A 99 -9.74 -7.18 -4.56
CA LEU A 99 -10.64 -6.32 -3.80
C LEU A 99 -9.89 -5.20 -3.07
N MET A 100 -8.69 -5.48 -2.52
CA MET A 100 -7.83 -4.45 -1.95
C MET A 100 -7.49 -3.38 -2.99
N ILE A 101 -7.20 -3.79 -4.23
CA ILE A 101 -6.93 -2.86 -5.31
C ILE A 101 -8.18 -2.06 -5.64
N ASP A 102 -9.32 -2.71 -5.86
CA ASP A 102 -10.58 -2.05 -6.23
C ASP A 102 -11.04 -1.03 -5.19
N GLN A 103 -10.79 -1.30 -3.90
CA GLN A 103 -11.24 -0.46 -2.78
C GLN A 103 -10.29 0.68 -2.40
N SER A 104 -9.11 0.76 -3.02
CA SER A 104 -8.09 1.78 -2.74
C SER A 104 -7.99 2.79 -3.88
N ASP A 105 -7.58 4.02 -3.60
CA ASP A 105 -7.26 5.04 -4.61
C ASP A 105 -5.74 5.26 -4.74
N ALA A 106 -4.98 4.93 -3.70
CA ALA A 106 -3.53 4.98 -3.63
C ALA A 106 -3.01 3.89 -2.67
N PHE A 107 -1.72 3.54 -2.77
CA PHE A 107 -1.10 2.53 -1.92
C PHE A 107 0.12 3.05 -1.17
N ILE A 108 0.24 2.66 0.09
CA ILE A 108 1.44 2.87 0.91
C ILE A 108 1.95 1.51 1.36
N ALA A 109 3.24 1.25 1.20
CA ALA A 109 3.91 0.11 1.80
C ALA A 109 4.72 0.54 3.02
N LEU A 110 4.32 0.07 4.20
CA LEU A 110 5.14 0.10 5.42
C LEU A 110 6.06 -1.14 5.47
N PRO A 111 7.14 -1.09 6.28
CA PRO A 111 8.03 -2.23 6.49
C PRO A 111 7.30 -3.55 6.73
N GLY A 112 7.77 -4.60 6.05
CA GLY A 112 7.11 -5.89 6.05
C GLY A 112 7.96 -6.99 5.41
N GLY A 113 7.46 -8.22 5.49
CA GLY A 113 8.15 -9.41 4.98
C GLY A 113 7.79 -9.75 3.53
N PHE A 114 7.90 -11.03 3.19
CA PHE A 114 7.60 -11.52 1.83
C PHE A 114 6.18 -11.25 1.36
N GLY A 115 5.18 -11.27 2.25
CA GLY A 115 3.80 -10.94 1.90
C GLY A 115 3.68 -9.49 1.40
N THR A 116 4.25 -8.55 2.13
CA THR A 116 4.29 -7.12 1.74
C THR A 116 5.07 -6.93 0.44
N LEU A 117 6.19 -7.64 0.25
CA LEU A 117 6.96 -7.59 -0.98
C LEU A 117 6.16 -8.11 -2.18
N GLU A 118 5.37 -9.17 -1.99
CA GLU A 118 4.49 -9.72 -3.03
C GLU A 118 3.40 -8.72 -3.42
N GLU A 119 2.75 -8.08 -2.44
CA GLU A 119 1.73 -7.05 -2.66
C GLU A 119 2.30 -5.82 -3.41
N ILE A 120 3.51 -5.39 -3.07
CA ILE A 120 4.25 -4.34 -3.80
C ILE A 120 4.49 -4.75 -5.25
N ALA A 121 5.09 -5.93 -5.47
CA ALA A 121 5.44 -6.40 -6.80
C ALA A 121 4.19 -6.60 -7.68
N GLN A 122 3.11 -7.11 -7.10
CA GLN A 122 1.84 -7.26 -7.80
C GLN A 122 1.26 -5.91 -8.21
N THR A 123 1.20 -4.94 -7.31
CA THR A 123 0.65 -3.60 -7.58
C THR A 123 1.41 -2.92 -8.71
N ILE A 124 2.75 -3.02 -8.73
CA ILE A 124 3.58 -2.51 -9.83
C ILE A 124 3.27 -3.26 -11.13
N SER A 125 3.27 -4.60 -11.09
CA SER A 125 3.05 -5.43 -12.28
C SER A 125 1.68 -5.19 -12.92
N TRP A 126 0.63 -5.05 -12.12
CA TRP A 126 -0.74 -4.84 -12.57
C TRP A 126 -0.98 -3.43 -13.12
N ALA A 127 -0.32 -2.42 -12.55
CA ALA A 127 -0.31 -1.08 -13.15
C ALA A 127 0.27 -1.09 -14.56
N LYS A 128 1.36 -1.84 -14.78
CA LYS A 128 1.96 -1.94 -16.12
C LYS A 128 0.97 -2.48 -17.13
N ILE A 129 0.23 -3.54 -16.81
CA ILE A 129 -0.72 -4.14 -17.76
C ILE A 129 -2.11 -3.48 -17.75
N ASP A 130 -2.19 -2.20 -17.37
CA ASP A 130 -3.40 -1.37 -17.41
C ASP A 130 -4.59 -1.93 -16.59
N LEU A 131 -4.29 -2.63 -15.49
CA LEU A 131 -5.34 -3.11 -14.57
C LEU A 131 -5.74 -2.04 -13.53
N HIS A 132 -4.90 -1.03 -13.30
CA HIS A 132 -5.24 0.15 -12.50
C HIS A 132 -4.22 1.29 -12.71
N GLU A 133 -4.64 2.52 -12.40
CA GLU A 133 -3.83 3.73 -12.54
C GLU A 133 -3.45 4.39 -11.20
N LYS A 134 -3.45 3.65 -10.09
CA LYS A 134 -3.37 4.16 -8.71
C LYS A 134 -1.91 4.26 -8.23
N PRO A 135 -1.43 5.36 -7.61
CA PRO A 135 -0.02 5.49 -7.21
C PRO A 135 0.38 4.53 -6.06
N LEU A 136 1.67 4.17 -6.01
CA LEU A 136 2.28 3.40 -4.92
C LEU A 136 3.45 4.18 -4.30
N ALA A 137 3.47 4.27 -2.97
CA ALA A 137 4.58 4.82 -2.19
C ALA A 137 5.17 3.77 -1.24
N LEU A 138 6.50 3.63 -1.24
CA LEU A 138 7.27 2.88 -0.25
C LEU A 138 7.65 3.83 0.89
N PHE A 139 7.06 3.66 2.07
CA PHE A 139 7.36 4.50 3.22
C PHE A 139 8.69 4.07 3.86
N ASN A 140 9.77 4.73 3.46
CA ASN A 140 11.14 4.37 3.77
C ASN A 140 11.57 4.81 5.17
N ILE A 141 11.13 4.05 6.17
CA ILE A 141 11.45 4.27 7.58
C ILE A 141 12.85 3.71 7.87
N ASN A 142 13.75 4.57 8.33
CA ASN A 142 15.15 4.20 8.66
C ASN A 142 15.94 3.53 7.53
N GLY A 143 15.60 3.82 6.28
CA GLY A 143 16.26 3.15 5.14
C GLY A 143 15.83 1.69 4.95
N PHE A 144 14.72 1.23 5.54
CA PHE A 144 14.21 -0.14 5.37
C PHE A 144 14.08 -0.55 3.89
N TYR A 145 13.68 0.37 3.01
CA TYR A 145 13.54 0.14 1.58
C TYR A 145 14.78 0.51 0.76
N ASP A 146 15.89 0.93 1.36
CA ASP A 146 17.07 1.36 0.59
C ASP A 146 17.65 0.23 -0.27
N THR A 147 17.76 -0.98 0.28
CA THR A 147 18.26 -2.14 -0.46
C THR A 147 17.31 -2.55 -1.58
N LEU A 148 16.00 -2.51 -1.34
CA LEU A 148 15.01 -2.79 -2.38
C LEU A 148 15.09 -1.74 -3.48
N TRP A 149 15.20 -0.46 -3.11
CA TRP A 149 15.32 0.64 -4.05
C TRP A 149 16.58 0.53 -4.92
N GLN A 150 17.72 0.19 -4.31
CA GLN A 150 18.96 -0.08 -5.05
C GLN A 150 18.80 -1.24 -6.03
N TRP A 151 18.07 -2.30 -5.65
CA TRP A 151 17.78 -3.39 -6.57
C TRP A 151 16.93 -2.93 -7.77
N ILE A 152 15.93 -2.05 -7.54
CA ILE A 152 15.13 -1.48 -8.63
C ILE A 152 16.02 -0.61 -9.54
N GLU A 153 16.86 0.26 -8.97
CA GLU A 153 17.80 1.10 -9.73
C GLU A 153 18.75 0.24 -10.58
N GLU A 154 19.21 -0.90 -10.07
CA GLU A 154 20.04 -1.85 -10.80
C GLU A 154 19.27 -2.59 -11.90
N ALA A 155 17.98 -2.90 -11.67
CA ALA A 155 17.13 -3.48 -12.71
C ALA A 155 16.87 -2.48 -13.85
N VAL A 156 16.73 -1.19 -13.52
CA VAL A 156 16.65 -0.10 -14.51
C VAL A 156 17.97 0.06 -15.26
N SER A 157 19.11 0.05 -14.57
CA SER A 157 20.44 0.20 -15.19
C SER A 157 20.80 -0.94 -16.15
N LYS A 158 20.16 -2.10 -15.97
CA LYS A 158 20.31 -3.31 -16.78
C LYS A 158 19.16 -3.55 -17.77
N ASP A 159 18.33 -2.55 -18.01
CA ASP A 159 17.21 -2.59 -18.97
C ASP A 159 16.14 -3.66 -18.68
N PHE A 160 16.07 -4.20 -17.46
CA PHE A 160 14.99 -5.09 -17.03
C PHE A 160 13.73 -4.32 -16.59
N VAL A 161 13.90 -3.06 -16.18
CA VAL A 161 12.81 -2.16 -15.79
C VAL A 161 12.93 -0.87 -16.61
N PRO A 162 11.93 -0.53 -17.43
CA PRO A 162 11.93 0.75 -18.13
C PRO A 162 11.99 1.93 -17.15
N PRO A 163 12.77 3.00 -17.43
CA PRO A 163 12.87 4.14 -16.53
C PRO A 163 11.53 4.82 -16.21
N PHE A 164 10.54 4.75 -17.11
CA PHE A 164 9.21 5.32 -16.85
C PHE A 164 8.41 4.53 -15.82
N ASP A 165 8.72 3.25 -15.56
CA ASP A 165 8.12 2.48 -14.46
C ASP A 165 8.39 3.15 -13.10
N MET A 166 9.52 3.84 -12.98
CA MET A 166 9.89 4.57 -11.75
C MET A 166 8.99 5.78 -11.48
N LYS A 167 8.26 6.28 -12.48
CA LYS A 167 7.28 7.36 -12.28
C LYS A 167 6.06 6.90 -11.48
N TYR A 168 5.85 5.58 -11.39
CA TYR A 168 4.72 4.96 -10.72
C TYR A 168 4.95 4.64 -9.23
N VAL A 169 6.23 4.47 -8.84
CA VAL A 169 6.63 4.10 -7.48
C VAL A 169 7.45 5.23 -6.86
N TYR A 170 7.03 5.69 -5.69
CA TYR A 170 7.74 6.72 -4.94
C TYR A 170 8.39 6.16 -3.67
N ARG A 171 9.64 6.52 -3.38
CA ARG A 171 10.29 6.22 -2.10
C ARG A 171 10.15 7.40 -1.15
N GLY A 172 9.06 7.41 -0.40
CA GLY A 172 8.73 8.47 0.55
C GLY A 172 9.52 8.37 1.86
N ARG A 173 9.82 9.50 2.49
CA ARG A 173 10.59 9.59 3.75
C ARG A 173 9.75 10.12 4.91
N SER A 174 8.56 10.65 4.62
CA SER A 174 7.61 11.25 5.55
C SER A 174 6.19 11.04 5.02
N ILE A 175 5.18 11.23 5.87
CA ILE A 175 3.79 11.12 5.41
C ILE A 175 3.47 12.27 4.46
N ASP A 176 3.93 13.49 4.77
CA ASP A 176 3.68 14.67 3.94
C ASP A 176 4.24 14.51 2.51
N ASP A 177 5.46 13.97 2.35
CA ASP A 177 6.03 13.76 1.00
C ASP A 177 5.28 12.70 0.18
N ILE A 178 4.73 11.67 0.85
CA ILE A 178 3.92 10.64 0.21
C ILE A 178 2.63 11.24 -0.31
N PHE A 179 1.95 12.05 0.50
CA PHE A 179 0.69 12.67 0.09
C PHE A 179 0.90 13.81 -0.92
N GLU A 180 2.02 14.54 -0.87
CA GLU A 180 2.41 15.46 -1.94
C GLU A 180 2.64 14.72 -3.26
N TYR A 181 3.31 13.56 -3.23
CA TYR A 181 3.44 12.71 -4.41
C TYR A 181 2.09 12.27 -4.96
N PHE A 182 1.19 11.82 -4.08
CA PHE A 182 -0.16 11.39 -4.45
C PHE A 182 -1.01 12.51 -5.08
N ASP A 183 -0.97 13.72 -4.51
CA ASP A 183 -1.75 14.87 -5.01
C ASP A 183 -1.28 15.32 -6.40
N ASN A 184 0.01 15.15 -6.70
CA ASN A 184 0.62 15.50 -7.99
C ASN A 184 0.77 14.31 -8.93
N PHE A 185 0.23 13.14 -8.57
CA PHE A 185 0.43 11.94 -9.35
C PHE A 185 -0.34 11.98 -10.67
N GLU A 186 0.39 11.80 -11.76
CA GLU A 186 -0.17 11.56 -13.09
C GLU A 186 0.27 10.17 -13.55
N PHE A 187 -0.70 9.33 -13.92
CA PHE A 187 -0.39 7.99 -14.41
C PHE A 187 0.45 8.07 -15.69
N PRO A 188 1.61 7.37 -15.76
CA PRO A 188 2.50 7.48 -16.92
C PRO A 188 1.79 7.06 -18.21
N SER A 189 1.66 7.98 -19.16
CA SER A 189 1.05 7.72 -20.47
C SER A 189 1.73 6.58 -21.24
N GLU A 190 2.99 6.30 -20.93
CA GLU A 190 3.78 5.20 -21.48
C GLU A 190 3.17 3.82 -21.16
N PHE A 191 2.42 3.69 -20.05
CA PHE A 191 1.69 2.46 -19.73
C PHE A 191 0.44 2.24 -20.58
N GLN A 192 -0.05 3.26 -21.26
CA GLN A 192 -1.24 3.11 -22.11
C GLN A 192 -0.88 2.61 -23.53
N ASN A 193 0.40 2.34 -23.80
CA ASN A 193 0.86 1.80 -25.07
C ASN A 193 1.27 0.32 -24.94
N PRO A 194 0.48 -0.63 -25.48
CA PRO A 194 0.77 -2.06 -25.41
C PRO A 194 2.16 -2.44 -25.96
N ALA A 195 2.72 -1.64 -26.88
CA ALA A 195 4.05 -1.88 -27.45
C ALA A 195 5.19 -1.69 -26.45
N ASN A 196 4.95 -1.05 -25.30
CA ASN A 196 5.95 -0.84 -24.26
C ASN A 196 6.09 -2.01 -23.27
N PHE A 197 5.31 -3.09 -23.46
CA PHE A 197 5.34 -4.30 -22.62
C PHE A 197 6.02 -5.51 -23.27
N VAL A 198 6.56 -5.34 -24.48
CA VAL A 198 7.21 -6.40 -25.28
C VAL A 198 8.72 -6.20 -25.31
#